data_AF-A0A9P6MDY9-F1
#
_entry.id   AF-A0A9P6MDY9-F1
#
_cell.length_a   1.000
_cell.length_b   1.000
_cell.length_c   1.000
_cell.angle_alpha   90.00
_cell.angle_beta   90.00
_cell.angle_gamma   90.00
#
_symmetry.space_group_name_H-M   'P 1'
#
loop_
_entity.id
_entity.type
_entity.pdbx_description
1 polymer ?
#
loop_
_entity_poly.entity_id
_entity_poly.type
_entity_poly.pdbx_seq_one_letter_code
_entity_poly.pdbx_strand_id
1 'polypeptide(L)'
;MSITPKLGPQAQKFRQEADTFGNLQVPSDRYWGAQTQRAFGVLKRAAATVNMTYGLDKTVGEAIVKAANEVIEGKLHDHFPLVVWQTGSGTQTNMNVNEVISNRAIELLGGELGSKKPVHPNDHVNMSQSSNDTFPTAMHVAAAIEINHRLIPAVTILRDAIQAKSEQFKDIIKIGRTHLQDATPLTLGQEFSGYAQQLTYGLERIQGTLPRLYNLAQGGTAVGTGLNTREGFDVKVADAVAKITKLPFKTAPNKFEALAAHDAIVEAH
;
A
#
# COMPACT_ATOMS: atom_id res chain seq x y z
N MET A 1 38.45 -24.23 -27.97
CA MET A 1 37.77 -24.48 -26.68
C MET A 1 37.40 -23.13 -26.08
N SER A 2 36.14 -22.71 -26.18
CA SER A 2 35.65 -21.47 -25.56
C SER A 2 35.19 -21.80 -24.14
N ILE A 3 35.92 -21.32 -23.13
CA ILE A 3 35.54 -21.44 -21.73
C ILE A 3 34.78 -20.18 -21.37
N THR A 4 33.47 -20.17 -21.62
CA THR A 4 32.57 -19.18 -21.01
C THR A 4 32.21 -19.71 -19.62
N PRO A 5 32.51 -19.01 -18.52
CA PRO A 5 32.12 -19.48 -17.20
C PRO A 5 30.59 -19.40 -17.12
N LYS A 6 29.94 -20.55 -16.89
CA LYS A 6 28.55 -20.58 -16.44
C LYS A 6 28.51 -19.91 -15.06
N LEU A 7 28.06 -18.67 -15.01
CA LEU A 7 27.63 -18.05 -13.75
C LEU A 7 26.51 -18.94 -13.18
N GLY A 8 26.81 -19.66 -12.10
CA GLY A 8 25.79 -20.33 -11.31
C GLY A 8 24.80 -19.30 -10.75
N PRO A 9 23.60 -19.72 -10.30
CA PRO A 9 22.65 -18.81 -9.69
C PRO A 9 23.32 -18.10 -8.52
N GLN A 10 23.48 -16.77 -8.62
CA GLN A 10 23.92 -15.96 -7.49
C GLN A 10 22.87 -16.11 -6.37
N ALA A 11 23.32 -16.39 -5.15
CA ALA A 11 22.45 -16.41 -3.99
C ALA A 11 21.71 -15.07 -3.91
N GLN A 12 20.38 -15.12 -3.97
CA GLN A 12 19.52 -13.95 -3.90
C GLN A 12 19.76 -13.27 -2.54
N LYS A 13 20.33 -12.06 -2.56
CA LYS A 13 20.55 -11.27 -1.36
C LYS A 13 19.23 -10.60 -0.99
N PHE A 14 18.90 -10.57 0.29
CA PHE A 14 17.69 -9.92 0.80
C PHE A 14 18.07 -8.74 1.69
N ARG A 15 17.30 -7.66 1.61
CA ARG A 15 17.27 -6.58 2.61
C ARG A 15 16.08 -6.80 3.54
N GLN A 16 16.26 -6.51 4.82
CA GLN A 16 15.16 -6.52 5.77
C GLN A 16 14.45 -5.16 5.71
N GLU A 17 13.17 -5.17 5.38
CA GLU A 17 12.26 -4.03 5.55
C GLU A 17 11.37 -4.28 6.76
N ALA A 18 10.86 -3.22 7.37
CA ALA A 18 9.94 -3.30 8.49
C ALA A 18 8.81 -2.29 8.29
N ASP A 19 7.60 -2.70 8.65
CA ASP A 19 6.41 -1.86 8.66
C ASP A 19 5.49 -2.21 9.82
N THR A 20 4.25 -1.70 9.82
CA THR A 20 3.29 -1.97 10.90
C THR A 20 2.81 -3.40 11.05
N PHE A 21 2.97 -4.27 10.04
CA PHE A 21 2.65 -5.69 10.20
C PHE A 21 3.91 -6.56 10.40
N GLY A 22 5.08 -5.94 10.56
CA GLY A 22 6.30 -6.58 11.04
C GLY A 22 7.48 -6.51 10.07
N ASN A 23 8.51 -7.30 10.37
CA ASN A 23 9.71 -7.40 9.54
C ASN A 23 9.45 -8.28 8.32
N LEU A 24 10.06 -7.92 7.18
CA LEU A 24 9.98 -8.66 5.93
C LEU A 24 11.35 -8.68 5.23
N GLN A 25 11.68 -9.78 4.57
CA GLN A 25 12.83 -9.85 3.67
C GLN A 25 12.39 -9.53 2.24
N VAL A 26 13.01 -8.54 1.62
CA VAL A 26 12.79 -8.15 0.22
C VAL A 26 14.09 -8.38 -0.55
N PRO A 27 14.08 -9.04 -1.72
CA PRO A 27 15.30 -9.21 -2.49
C PRO A 27 15.96 -7.86 -2.80
N SER A 28 17.27 -7.74 -2.55
CA SER A 28 18.00 -6.47 -2.56
C SER A 28 18.09 -5.83 -3.95
N ASP A 29 17.91 -6.62 -5.00
CA ASP A 29 17.89 -6.21 -6.41
C ASP A 29 16.51 -5.71 -6.88
N ARG A 30 15.51 -5.69 -5.98
CA ARG A 30 14.13 -5.32 -6.31
C ARG A 30 13.76 -3.95 -5.75
N TYR A 31 13.19 -3.12 -6.61
CA TYR A 31 12.81 -1.75 -6.27
C TYR A 31 11.44 -1.63 -5.60
N TRP A 32 10.64 -2.70 -5.53
CA TRP A 32 9.36 -2.68 -4.82
C TRP A 32 9.55 -2.84 -3.31
N GLY A 33 8.63 -2.27 -2.53
CA GLY A 33 8.47 -2.57 -1.11
C GLY A 33 7.40 -3.63 -0.87
N ALA A 34 7.36 -4.18 0.34
CA ALA A 34 6.34 -5.13 0.82
C ALA A 34 4.88 -4.65 0.63
N GLN A 35 4.69 -3.33 0.62
CA GLN A 35 3.40 -2.70 0.87
C GLN A 35 2.38 -2.88 -0.23
N THR A 36 2.81 -2.81 -1.49
CA THR A 36 1.89 -2.96 -2.61
C THR A 36 1.24 -4.33 -2.58
N GLN A 37 2.02 -5.39 -2.30
CA GLN A 37 1.51 -6.76 -2.19
C GLN A 37 0.56 -6.93 -1.01
N ARG A 38 0.86 -6.31 0.14
CA ARG A 38 -0.03 -6.33 1.31
C ARG A 38 -1.35 -5.61 1.04
N ALA A 39 -1.31 -4.46 0.37
CA ALA A 39 -2.51 -3.74 -0.07
C ALA A 39 -3.37 -4.58 -1.03
N PHE A 40 -2.73 -5.30 -1.95
CA PHE A 40 -3.41 -6.30 -2.77
C PHE A 40 -4.05 -7.41 -1.93
N GLY A 41 -3.33 -7.95 -0.94
CA GLY A 41 -3.89 -8.93 0.02
C GLY A 41 -5.12 -8.41 0.75
N VAL A 42 -5.08 -7.18 1.26
CA VAL A 42 -6.23 -6.49 1.90
C VAL A 42 -7.41 -6.43 0.94
N LEU A 43 -7.18 -6.00 -0.31
CA LEU A 43 -8.21 -5.85 -1.31
C LEU A 43 -8.83 -7.19 -1.72
N LYS A 44 -8.01 -8.22 -1.96
CA LYS A 44 -8.52 -9.56 -2.34
C LYS A 44 -9.30 -10.22 -1.19
N ARG A 45 -8.85 -10.03 0.06
CA ARG A 45 -9.60 -10.44 1.25
C ARG A 45 -10.96 -9.74 1.34
N ALA A 46 -10.98 -8.42 1.14
CA ALA A 46 -12.19 -7.62 1.17
C ALA A 46 -13.17 -8.05 0.07
N ALA A 47 -12.69 -8.17 -1.17
CA ALA A 47 -13.47 -8.59 -2.33
C ALA A 47 -14.07 -9.99 -2.14
N ALA A 48 -13.29 -10.98 -1.68
CA ALA A 48 -13.80 -12.33 -1.40
C ALA A 48 -14.89 -12.32 -0.30
N THR A 49 -14.68 -11.54 0.76
CA THR A 49 -15.67 -11.38 1.85
C THR A 49 -16.99 -10.84 1.33
N VAL A 50 -16.94 -9.82 0.46
CA VAL A 50 -18.13 -9.21 -0.14
C VAL A 50 -18.77 -10.14 -1.17
N ASN A 51 -17.99 -10.78 -2.03
CA ASN A 51 -18.51 -11.68 -3.06
C ASN A 51 -19.20 -12.92 -2.47
N MET A 52 -18.82 -13.40 -1.27
CA MET A 52 -19.58 -14.44 -0.56
C MET A 52 -21.02 -13.99 -0.26
N THR A 53 -21.27 -12.70 -0.06
CA THR A 53 -22.63 -12.15 0.09
C THR A 53 -23.40 -12.05 -1.23
N TYR A 54 -22.70 -12.21 -2.37
CA TYR A 54 -23.24 -12.16 -3.72
C TYR A 54 -23.20 -13.52 -4.46
N GLY A 55 -22.96 -14.61 -3.72
CA GLY A 55 -23.06 -15.98 -4.25
C GLY A 55 -21.73 -16.68 -4.58
N LEU A 56 -20.57 -16.10 -4.24
CA LEU A 56 -19.33 -16.88 -4.21
C LEU A 56 -19.46 -18.00 -3.17
N ASP A 57 -19.13 -19.23 -3.55
CA ASP A 57 -19.16 -20.37 -2.63
C ASP A 57 -18.37 -20.06 -1.35
N LYS A 58 -18.97 -20.37 -0.20
CA LYS A 58 -18.41 -19.99 1.11
C LYS A 58 -17.09 -20.71 1.39
N THR A 59 -16.95 -21.98 0.99
CA THR A 59 -15.72 -22.74 1.21
C THR A 59 -14.58 -22.15 0.38
N VAL A 60 -14.85 -21.84 -0.89
CA VAL A 60 -13.91 -21.15 -1.79
C VAL A 60 -13.55 -19.77 -1.24
N GLY A 61 -14.54 -18.96 -0.86
CA GLY A 61 -14.34 -17.62 -0.33
C GLY A 61 -13.52 -17.59 0.96
N GLU A 62 -13.79 -18.49 1.91
CA GLU A 62 -13.02 -18.61 3.15
C GLU A 62 -11.57 -19.05 2.90
N ALA A 63 -11.32 -19.94 1.93
CA ALA A 63 -9.96 -20.32 1.53
C ALA A 63 -9.20 -19.14 0.90
N ILE A 64 -9.86 -18.35 0.05
CA ILE A 64 -9.29 -17.12 -0.51
C ILE A 64 -8.96 -16.11 0.60
N VAL A 65 -9.86 -15.91 1.57
CA VAL A 65 -9.63 -15.02 2.71
C VAL A 65 -8.41 -15.45 3.52
N LYS A 66 -8.25 -16.76 3.79
CA LYS A 66 -7.07 -17.30 4.49
C LYS A 66 -5.78 -17.07 3.71
N ALA A 67 -5.76 -17.40 2.41
CA ALA A 67 -4.60 -17.18 1.55
C ALA A 67 -4.24 -15.68 1.43
N ALA A 68 -5.24 -14.80 1.30
CA ALA A 68 -5.04 -13.36 1.25
C ALA A 68 -4.48 -12.81 2.58
N ASN A 69 -4.87 -13.37 3.73
CA ASN A 69 -4.25 -13.02 5.01
C ASN A 69 -2.76 -13.38 5.07
N GLU A 70 -2.36 -14.52 4.50
CA GLU A 70 -0.93 -14.88 4.44
C GLU A 70 -0.13 -13.92 3.55
N VAL A 71 -0.74 -13.35 2.50
CA VAL A 71 -0.15 -12.24 1.73
C VAL A 71 0.01 -10.99 2.59
N ILE A 72 -1.03 -10.60 3.34
CA ILE A 72 -1.00 -9.42 4.24
C ILE A 72 0.09 -9.59 5.32
N GLU A 73 0.21 -10.79 5.87
CA GLU A 73 1.22 -11.15 6.88
C GLU A 73 2.65 -11.28 6.30
N GLY A 74 2.80 -11.22 4.98
CA GLY A 74 4.09 -11.32 4.30
C GLY A 74 4.65 -12.74 4.16
N LYS A 75 3.87 -13.77 4.47
CA LYS A 75 4.30 -15.18 4.40
C LYS A 75 4.56 -15.68 2.98
N LEU A 76 3.99 -15.01 1.98
CA LEU A 76 4.06 -15.41 0.57
C LEU A 76 4.93 -14.47 -0.29
N HIS A 77 5.80 -13.66 0.32
CA HIS A 77 6.53 -12.61 -0.39
C HIS A 77 7.37 -13.12 -1.58
N ASP A 78 8.01 -14.28 -1.43
CA ASP A 78 8.89 -14.87 -2.44
C ASP A 78 8.14 -15.29 -3.72
N HIS A 79 6.80 -15.27 -3.71
CA HIS A 79 5.96 -15.60 -4.85
C HIS A 79 5.57 -14.40 -5.74
N PHE A 80 6.14 -13.22 -5.47
CA PHE A 80 5.86 -11.99 -6.22
C PHE A 80 7.11 -11.42 -6.91
N PRO A 81 7.61 -12.06 -7.99
CA PRO A 81 8.90 -11.71 -8.60
C PRO A 81 8.83 -10.56 -9.61
N LEU A 82 7.66 -9.95 -9.83
CA LEU A 82 7.45 -8.97 -10.90
C LEU A 82 8.03 -7.60 -10.55
N VAL A 83 8.80 -7.03 -11.49
CA VAL A 83 9.40 -5.70 -11.35
C VAL A 83 8.38 -4.56 -11.54
N VAL A 84 8.74 -3.37 -11.06
CA VAL A 84 7.94 -2.14 -11.21
C VAL A 84 7.69 -1.81 -12.68
N TRP A 85 8.70 -2.00 -13.56
CA TRP A 85 8.63 -1.73 -14.99
C TRP A 85 7.87 -2.83 -15.73
N GLN A 86 6.54 -2.77 -15.64
CA GLN A 86 5.60 -3.69 -16.25
C GLN A 86 4.54 -2.91 -17.05
N THR A 87 3.36 -3.49 -17.34
CA THR A 87 2.28 -2.72 -17.95
C THR A 87 1.86 -1.54 -17.06
N GLY A 88 1.51 -0.41 -17.67
CA GLY A 88 1.11 0.80 -16.93
C GLY A 88 -0.14 0.62 -16.07
N SER A 89 -1.02 -0.33 -16.41
CA SER A 89 -2.21 -0.68 -15.62
C SER A 89 -1.92 -1.65 -14.47
N GLY A 90 -0.68 -2.14 -14.33
CA GLY A 90 -0.28 -3.11 -13.31
C GLY A 90 -0.99 -4.47 -13.40
N THR A 91 -1.53 -4.82 -14.58
CA THR A 91 -2.25 -6.08 -14.81
C THR A 91 -1.40 -7.32 -14.49
N GLN A 92 -0.08 -7.32 -14.77
CA GLN A 92 0.74 -8.49 -14.42
C GLN A 92 0.80 -8.70 -12.90
N THR A 93 1.02 -7.64 -12.09
CA THR A 93 0.94 -7.75 -10.62
C THR A 93 -0.44 -8.20 -10.15
N ASN A 94 -1.54 -7.64 -10.70
CA ASN A 94 -2.89 -8.10 -10.32
C ASN A 94 -3.05 -9.60 -10.57
N MET A 95 -2.64 -10.09 -11.75
CA MET A 95 -2.73 -11.51 -12.08
C MET A 95 -1.81 -12.38 -11.23
N ASN A 96 -0.58 -11.94 -10.95
CA ASN A 96 0.32 -12.66 -10.06
C ASN A 96 -0.27 -12.81 -8.65
N VAL A 97 -0.89 -11.76 -8.10
CA VAL A 97 -1.64 -11.84 -6.84
C VAL A 97 -2.80 -12.83 -6.93
N ASN A 98 -3.59 -12.76 -8.00
CA ASN A 98 -4.72 -13.69 -8.18
C ASN A 98 -4.25 -15.15 -8.23
N GLU A 99 -3.17 -15.44 -8.95
CA GLU A 99 -2.61 -16.79 -9.11
C GLU A 99 -1.99 -17.33 -7.82
N VAL A 100 -1.25 -16.50 -7.08
CA VAL A 100 -0.67 -16.90 -5.78
C VAL A 100 -1.77 -17.23 -4.78
N ILE A 101 -2.77 -16.36 -4.66
CA ILE A 101 -3.90 -16.58 -3.74
C ILE A 101 -4.74 -17.79 -4.18
N SER A 102 -4.98 -17.95 -5.48
CA SER A 102 -5.69 -19.11 -6.03
C SER A 102 -4.98 -20.41 -5.70
N ASN A 103 -3.68 -20.52 -6.02
CA ASN A 103 -2.91 -21.74 -5.76
C ASN A 103 -2.80 -22.04 -4.26
N ARG A 104 -2.59 -21.02 -3.43
CA ARG A 104 -2.56 -21.21 -1.97
C ARG A 104 -3.92 -21.65 -1.43
N ALA A 105 -5.02 -21.09 -1.93
CA ALA A 105 -6.36 -21.53 -1.54
C ALA A 105 -6.65 -22.96 -2.00
N ILE A 106 -6.18 -23.38 -3.18
CA ILE A 106 -6.27 -24.77 -3.65
C ILE A 106 -5.51 -25.71 -2.71
N GLU A 107 -4.28 -25.35 -2.35
CA GLU A 107 -3.45 -26.13 -1.42
C GLU A 107 -4.13 -26.27 -0.05
N LEU A 108 -4.70 -25.19 0.49
CA LEU A 108 -5.46 -25.20 1.75
C LEU A 108 -6.70 -26.11 1.71
N LEU A 109 -7.22 -26.39 0.50
CA LEU A 109 -8.35 -27.28 0.27
C LEU A 109 -7.93 -28.70 -0.15
N GLY A 110 -6.63 -28.99 -0.14
CA GLY A 110 -6.09 -30.31 -0.53
C GLY A 110 -6.15 -30.60 -2.03
N GLY A 111 -6.29 -29.58 -2.88
CA GLY A 111 -6.28 -29.72 -4.33
C GLY A 111 -4.88 -29.66 -4.95
N GLU A 112 -4.82 -29.83 -6.27
CA GLU A 112 -3.58 -29.78 -7.05
C GLU A 112 -3.28 -28.36 -7.53
N LEU A 113 -2.10 -27.82 -7.17
CA LEU A 113 -1.66 -26.48 -7.60
C LEU A 113 -1.65 -26.36 -9.13
N GLY A 114 -2.04 -25.21 -9.65
CA GLY A 114 -2.10 -24.94 -11.11
C GLY A 114 -3.34 -25.47 -11.81
N SER A 115 -4.10 -26.38 -11.19
CA SER A 115 -5.35 -26.93 -11.74
C SER A 115 -6.45 -25.88 -11.91
N LYS A 116 -6.35 -24.75 -11.19
CA LYS A 116 -7.38 -23.71 -11.04
C LYS A 116 -8.71 -24.25 -10.48
N LYS A 117 -8.66 -25.41 -9.82
CA LYS A 117 -9.81 -26.05 -9.16
C LYS A 117 -9.45 -26.40 -7.71
N PRO A 118 -10.35 -26.15 -6.75
CA PRO A 118 -11.67 -25.51 -6.90
C PRO A 118 -11.61 -23.98 -7.02
N VAL A 119 -10.43 -23.35 -6.90
CA VAL A 119 -10.29 -21.88 -6.87
C VAL A 119 -9.67 -21.35 -8.15
N HIS A 120 -10.45 -20.71 -9.02
CA HIS A 120 -9.95 -20.10 -10.25
C HIS A 120 -9.45 -18.65 -10.01
N PRO A 121 -8.28 -18.25 -10.52
CA PRO A 121 -7.71 -16.92 -10.26
C PRO A 121 -8.57 -15.79 -10.83
N ASN A 122 -9.19 -15.96 -12.00
CA ASN A 122 -10.06 -14.93 -12.56
C ASN A 122 -11.49 -15.02 -11.98
N ASP A 123 -12.16 -16.14 -12.22
CA ASP A 123 -13.56 -16.34 -11.88
C ASP A 123 -13.88 -16.29 -10.38
N HIS A 124 -12.93 -16.59 -9.49
CA HIS A 124 -13.13 -16.53 -8.04
C HIS A 124 -12.31 -15.40 -7.39
N VAL A 125 -10.99 -15.38 -7.55
CA VAL A 125 -10.13 -14.40 -6.85
C VAL A 125 -10.27 -12.99 -7.44
N ASN A 126 -10.44 -12.87 -8.76
CA ASN A 126 -10.67 -11.62 -9.47
C ASN A 126 -12.17 -11.34 -9.74
N MET A 127 -13.08 -12.09 -9.10
CA MET A 127 -14.52 -11.89 -9.24
C MET A 127 -14.91 -10.44 -8.90
N SER A 128 -15.76 -9.83 -9.74
CA SER A 128 -16.26 -8.45 -9.58
C SER A 128 -15.19 -7.35 -9.71
N GLN A 129 -14.02 -7.67 -10.26
CA GLN A 129 -12.84 -6.79 -10.32
C GLN A 129 -12.25 -6.70 -11.74
N SER A 130 -11.53 -5.62 -12.00
CA SER A 130 -10.66 -5.42 -13.18
C SER A 130 -9.26 -5.02 -12.70
N SER A 131 -8.19 -5.29 -13.46
CA SER A 131 -6.89 -4.70 -13.09
C SER A 131 -6.95 -3.18 -13.00
N ASN A 132 -7.80 -2.57 -13.83
CA ASN A 132 -7.89 -1.12 -13.95
C ASN A 132 -8.46 -0.48 -12.69
N ASP A 133 -9.38 -1.12 -11.97
CA ASP A 133 -9.89 -0.61 -10.69
C ASP A 133 -9.20 -1.23 -9.46
N THR A 134 -8.55 -2.38 -9.62
CA THR A 134 -7.82 -3.05 -8.54
C THR A 134 -6.48 -2.38 -8.25
N PHE A 135 -5.69 -2.05 -9.28
CA PHE A 135 -4.34 -1.51 -9.08
C PHE A 135 -4.36 -0.10 -8.46
N PRO A 136 -5.20 0.87 -8.92
CA PRO A 136 -5.32 2.16 -8.26
C PRO A 136 -5.83 2.05 -6.82
N THR A 137 -6.74 1.10 -6.55
CA THR A 137 -7.19 0.81 -5.18
C THR A 137 -6.03 0.34 -4.31
N ALA A 138 -5.20 -0.60 -4.79
CA ALA A 138 -4.03 -1.07 -4.07
C ALA A 138 -2.99 0.05 -3.84
N MET A 139 -2.80 0.94 -4.82
CA MET A 139 -1.93 2.12 -4.69
C MET A 139 -2.39 3.02 -3.54
N HIS A 140 -3.67 3.38 -3.51
CA HIS A 140 -4.26 4.23 -2.48
C HIS A 140 -4.19 3.58 -1.09
N VAL A 141 -4.52 2.29 -1.00
CA VAL A 141 -4.42 1.54 0.26
C VAL A 141 -2.98 1.50 0.78
N ALA A 142 -2.00 1.20 -0.08
CA ALA A 142 -0.60 1.16 0.31
C ALA A 142 -0.10 2.53 0.78
N ALA A 143 -0.39 3.59 0.01
CA ALA A 143 0.04 4.96 0.34
C ALA A 143 -0.57 5.43 1.66
N ALA A 144 -1.88 5.27 1.85
CA ALA A 144 -2.55 5.70 3.07
C ALA A 144 -2.09 4.91 4.30
N ILE A 145 -1.81 3.61 4.17
CA ILE A 145 -1.21 2.82 5.26
C ILE A 145 0.17 3.38 5.61
N GLU A 146 1.10 3.49 4.64
CA GLU A 146 2.46 3.98 4.91
C GLU A 146 2.47 5.39 5.52
N ILE A 147 1.59 6.28 5.04
CA ILE A 147 1.50 7.64 5.57
C ILE A 147 1.06 7.63 7.03
N ASN A 148 -0.02 6.90 7.36
CA ASN A 148 -0.55 6.86 8.73
C ASN A 148 0.36 6.12 9.70
N HIS A 149 0.99 5.05 9.25
CA HIS A 149 1.64 4.08 10.11
C HIS A 149 3.15 4.22 10.21
N ARG A 150 3.77 4.90 9.23
CA ARG A 150 5.23 5.09 9.19
C ARG A 150 5.60 6.57 9.15
N LEU A 151 5.08 7.31 8.17
CA LEU A 151 5.51 8.70 7.94
C LEU A 151 5.04 9.64 9.06
N ILE A 152 3.74 9.68 9.37
CA ILE A 152 3.19 10.56 10.41
C ILE A 152 3.87 10.29 11.77
N PRO A 153 4.01 9.03 12.23
CA PRO A 153 4.73 8.75 13.48
C PRO A 153 6.19 9.21 13.45
N ALA A 154 6.92 8.95 12.37
CA ALA A 154 8.34 9.34 12.26
C ALA A 154 8.53 10.86 12.30
N VAL A 155 7.71 11.62 11.56
CA VAL A 155 7.75 13.08 11.56
C VAL A 155 7.31 13.64 12.92
N THR A 156 6.31 13.03 13.56
CA THR A 156 5.86 13.42 14.91
C THR A 156 6.97 13.27 15.94
N ILE A 157 7.66 12.12 15.95
CA ILE A 157 8.80 11.88 16.85
C ILE A 157 9.89 12.94 16.66
N LEU A 158 10.23 13.24 15.40
CA LEU A 158 11.22 14.28 15.08
C LEU A 158 10.75 15.66 15.55
N ARG A 159 9.50 16.03 15.26
CA ARG A 159 8.90 17.31 15.67
C ARG A 159 8.96 17.48 17.19
N ASP A 160 8.52 16.47 17.93
CA ASP A 160 8.48 16.50 19.39
C ASP A 160 9.88 16.62 20.00
N ALA A 161 10.87 15.92 19.44
CA ALA A 161 12.26 16.02 19.86
C ALA A 161 12.85 17.43 19.61
N ILE A 162 12.58 18.01 18.44
CA ILE A 162 13.02 19.37 18.10
C ILE A 162 12.31 20.41 18.99
N GLN A 163 11.02 20.26 19.25
CA GLN A 163 10.29 21.13 20.19
C GLN A 163 10.86 21.05 21.60
N ALA A 164 11.14 19.85 22.11
CA ALA A 164 11.75 19.68 23.42
C ALA A 164 13.13 20.37 23.50
N LYS A 165 13.91 20.34 22.41
CA LYS A 165 15.18 21.07 22.32
C LYS A 165 15.00 22.58 22.26
N SER A 166 13.99 23.07 21.54
CA SER A 166 13.61 24.48 21.54
C SER A 166 13.41 24.99 22.98
N GLU A 167 12.65 24.26 23.80
CA GLU A 167 12.42 24.64 25.20
C GLU A 167 13.68 24.57 26.07
N GLN A 168 14.51 23.54 25.90
CA GLN A 168 15.78 23.39 26.62
C GLN A 168 16.79 24.50 26.28
N PHE A 169 16.71 25.06 25.07
CA PHE A 169 17.65 26.06 24.57
C PHE A 169 17.12 27.50 24.66
N LYS A 170 15.96 27.71 25.30
CA LYS A 170 15.29 29.01 25.37
C LYS A 170 16.14 30.14 25.95
N ASP A 171 17.10 29.81 26.83
CA ASP A 171 17.95 30.78 27.53
C ASP A 171 19.36 30.93 26.92
N ILE A 172 19.70 30.14 25.88
CA ILE A 172 21.03 30.18 25.24
C ILE A 172 21.02 31.26 24.16
N ILE A 173 21.63 32.41 24.42
CA ILE A 173 21.76 33.50 23.43
C ILE A 173 22.87 33.17 22.43
N LYS A 174 22.60 33.35 21.13
CA LYS A 174 23.55 33.19 20.02
C LYS A 174 23.50 34.36 19.05
N ILE A 175 24.53 34.48 18.21
CA ILE A 175 24.53 35.42 17.08
C ILE A 175 23.56 34.93 15.98
N GLY A 176 22.70 35.80 15.48
CA GLY A 176 21.88 35.53 14.30
C GLY A 176 22.70 35.60 13.02
N ARG A 177 22.22 34.96 11.95
CA ARG A 177 22.81 35.11 10.61
C ARG A 177 21.76 35.32 9.54
N THR A 178 21.91 36.38 8.76
CA THR A 178 21.16 36.62 7.52
C THR A 178 22.17 36.79 6.39
N HIS A 179 21.89 36.21 5.21
CA HIS A 179 22.90 36.13 4.12
C HIS A 179 24.24 35.51 4.55
N LEU A 180 24.23 34.63 5.56
CA LEU A 180 25.40 34.04 6.21
C LEU A 180 26.33 35.03 6.94
N GLN A 181 25.94 36.30 7.07
CA GLN A 181 26.67 37.34 7.80
C GLN A 181 26.10 37.51 9.22
N ASP A 182 26.92 38.01 10.14
CA ASP A 182 26.50 38.26 11.53
C ASP A 182 25.36 39.30 11.60
N ALA A 183 24.38 39.03 12.47
CA ALA A 183 23.19 39.87 12.66
C ALA A 183 22.87 40.05 14.15
N THR A 184 21.71 40.65 14.46
CA THR A 184 21.24 40.82 15.85
C THR A 184 21.03 39.47 16.56
N PRO A 185 21.23 39.38 17.89
CA PRO A 185 21.08 38.13 18.63
C PRO A 185 19.65 37.58 18.66
N LEU A 186 19.56 36.27 18.88
CA LEU A 186 18.34 35.51 19.24
C LEU A 186 18.75 34.36 20.17
N THR A 187 17.78 33.67 20.76
CA THR A 187 18.09 32.43 21.50
C THR A 187 18.16 31.24 20.56
N LEU A 188 18.97 30.24 20.91
CA LEU A 188 19.03 28.98 20.17
C LEU A 188 17.66 28.26 20.22
N GLY A 189 16.89 28.46 21.29
CA GLY A 189 15.49 28.04 21.35
C GLY A 189 14.62 28.67 20.27
N GLN A 190 14.71 29.99 20.06
CA GLN A 190 13.96 30.67 18.98
C GLN A 190 14.32 30.15 17.58
N GLU A 191 15.58 29.79 17.33
CA GLU A 191 15.98 29.16 16.08
C GLU A 191 15.33 27.78 15.91
N PHE A 192 15.39 26.94 16.95
CA PHE A 192 14.80 25.60 16.94
C PHE A 192 13.27 25.61 16.87
N SER A 193 12.60 26.63 17.41
CA SER A 193 11.14 26.77 17.29
C SER A 193 10.72 26.95 15.83
N GLY A 194 11.56 27.58 15.00
CA GLY A 194 11.32 27.66 13.55
C GLY A 194 11.29 26.26 12.90
N TYR A 195 12.24 25.39 13.26
CA TYR A 195 12.29 24.02 12.75
C TYR A 195 11.11 23.18 13.22
N ALA A 196 10.73 23.30 14.50
CA ALA A 196 9.55 22.62 15.05
C ALA A 196 8.26 23.04 14.32
N GLN A 197 8.12 24.33 14.00
CA GLN A 197 6.98 24.85 13.26
C GLN A 197 6.94 24.34 11.81
N GLN A 198 8.09 24.23 11.13
CA GLN A 198 8.16 23.64 9.79
C GLN A 198 7.66 22.19 9.77
N LEU A 199 8.04 21.39 10.76
CA LEU A 199 7.58 20.00 10.90
C LEU A 199 6.09 19.91 11.25
N THR A 200 5.60 20.84 12.07
CA THR A 200 4.17 20.93 12.41
C THR A 200 3.32 21.20 11.17
N TYR A 201 3.70 22.18 10.35
CA TYR A 201 3.02 22.43 9.07
C TYR A 201 3.23 21.30 8.06
N GLY A 202 4.35 20.59 8.11
CA GLY A 202 4.56 19.37 7.34
C GLY A 202 3.51 18.30 7.66
N LEU A 203 3.25 18.05 8.95
CA LEU A 203 2.21 17.11 9.39
C LEU A 203 0.81 17.54 8.95
N GLU A 204 0.47 18.82 9.11
CA GLU A 204 -0.83 19.34 8.67
C GLU A 204 -1.05 19.16 7.16
N ARG A 205 -0.02 19.42 6.34
CA ARG A 205 -0.08 19.22 4.88
C ARG A 205 -0.27 17.76 4.53
N ILE A 206 0.50 16.85 5.14
CA ILE A 206 0.35 15.40 4.93
C ILE A 206 -1.08 14.96 5.30
N GLN A 207 -1.61 15.40 6.44
CA GLN A 207 -2.96 15.06 6.87
C GLN A 207 -4.03 15.62 5.93
N GLY A 208 -3.79 16.79 5.34
CA GLY A 208 -4.68 17.41 4.37
C GLY A 208 -4.90 16.59 3.09
N THR A 209 -3.93 15.76 2.68
CA THR A 209 -4.04 14.95 1.45
C THR A 209 -4.79 13.62 1.65
N LEU A 210 -4.76 13.06 2.86
CA LEU A 210 -5.36 11.77 3.21
C LEU A 210 -6.84 11.58 2.81
N PRO A 211 -7.74 12.58 2.95
CA PRO A 211 -9.15 12.40 2.59
C PRO A 211 -9.39 11.95 1.14
N ARG A 212 -8.49 12.32 0.21
CA ARG A 212 -8.58 11.93 -1.21
C ARG A 212 -7.98 10.53 -1.42
N LEU A 213 -6.90 10.20 -0.72
CA LEU A 213 -6.31 8.85 -0.73
C LEU A 213 -7.27 7.79 -0.17
N TYR A 214 -8.18 8.16 0.73
CA TYR A 214 -9.21 7.24 1.24
C TYR A 214 -10.31 6.88 0.22
N ASN A 215 -10.41 7.58 -0.91
CA ASN A 215 -11.35 7.23 -1.98
C ASN A 215 -10.77 6.11 -2.85
N LEU A 216 -11.49 4.99 -2.96
CA LEU A 216 -11.05 3.80 -3.69
C LEU A 216 -11.75 3.66 -5.04
N ALA A 217 -10.97 3.29 -6.07
CA ALA A 217 -11.46 3.09 -7.43
C ALA A 217 -12.30 1.81 -7.59
N GLN A 218 -12.19 0.86 -6.66
CA GLN A 218 -12.82 -0.45 -6.76
C GLN A 218 -14.33 -0.37 -7.05
N GLY A 219 -14.79 -1.18 -8.01
CA GLY A 219 -16.15 -1.16 -8.53
C GLY A 219 -16.30 -0.30 -9.78
N GLY A 220 -15.27 0.47 -10.19
CA GLY A 220 -15.21 1.11 -11.50
C GLY A 220 -15.01 0.13 -12.65
N THR A 221 -14.47 -1.06 -12.38
CA THR A 221 -14.18 -2.15 -13.34
C THR A 221 -13.27 -1.69 -14.49
N ALA A 222 -13.59 -2.02 -15.74
CA ALA A 222 -12.69 -1.79 -16.87
C ALA A 222 -12.49 -0.31 -17.21
N VAL A 223 -13.57 0.48 -17.21
CA VAL A 223 -13.59 1.86 -17.75
C VAL A 223 -14.35 2.86 -16.87
N GLY A 224 -14.74 2.48 -15.65
CA GLY A 224 -15.42 3.35 -14.68
C GLY A 224 -16.93 3.15 -14.59
N THR A 225 -17.53 2.36 -15.48
CA THR A 225 -18.99 2.16 -15.54
C THR A 225 -19.54 1.17 -14.50
N GLY A 226 -18.68 0.33 -13.92
CA GLY A 226 -19.11 -0.77 -13.06
C GLY A 226 -19.74 -1.96 -13.79
N LEU A 227 -19.52 -2.09 -15.11
CA LEU A 227 -19.97 -3.27 -15.86
C LEU A 227 -19.27 -4.54 -15.35
N ASN A 228 -20.01 -5.65 -15.21
CA ASN A 228 -19.55 -6.93 -14.67
C ASN A 228 -19.21 -6.94 -13.17
N THR A 229 -19.67 -5.94 -12.41
CA THR A 229 -19.73 -6.02 -10.95
C THR A 229 -21.18 -6.07 -10.45
N ARG A 230 -21.39 -6.10 -9.14
CA ARG A 230 -22.71 -6.09 -8.49
C ARG A 230 -23.04 -4.71 -7.95
N GLU A 231 -24.31 -4.33 -7.99
CA GLU A 231 -24.78 -3.10 -7.35
C GLU A 231 -24.44 -3.12 -5.84
N GLY A 232 -23.84 -2.03 -5.36
CA GLY A 232 -23.37 -1.88 -3.98
C GLY A 232 -22.07 -2.64 -3.65
N PHE A 233 -21.43 -3.32 -4.61
CA PHE A 233 -20.13 -3.97 -4.37
C PHE A 233 -19.06 -2.96 -3.96
N ASP A 234 -19.03 -1.80 -4.61
CA ASP A 234 -18.03 -0.74 -4.42
C ASP A 234 -18.05 -0.16 -2.99
N VAL A 235 -19.24 0.15 -2.46
CA VAL A 235 -19.42 0.60 -1.07
C VAL A 235 -19.01 -0.49 -0.09
N LYS A 236 -19.51 -1.72 -0.29
CA LYS A 236 -19.24 -2.84 0.63
C LYS A 236 -17.76 -3.23 0.67
N VAL A 237 -17.07 -3.19 -0.47
CA VAL A 237 -15.64 -3.54 -0.52
C VAL A 237 -14.80 -2.44 0.12
N ALA A 238 -15.14 -1.16 -0.08
CA ALA A 238 -14.47 -0.07 0.62
C ALA A 238 -14.68 -0.16 2.15
N ASP A 239 -15.89 -0.47 2.62
CA ASP A 239 -16.18 -0.69 4.04
C ASP A 239 -15.38 -1.88 4.60
N ALA A 240 -15.24 -2.95 3.82
CA ALA A 240 -14.44 -4.12 4.22
C ALA A 240 -12.94 -3.76 4.32
N VAL A 241 -12.40 -3.01 3.36
CA VAL A 241 -11.03 -2.48 3.41
C VAL A 241 -10.84 -1.57 4.64
N ALA A 242 -11.78 -0.68 4.92
CA ALA A 242 -11.76 0.19 6.11
C ALA A 242 -11.73 -0.62 7.41
N LYS A 243 -12.55 -1.68 7.52
CA LYS A 243 -12.58 -2.57 8.69
C LYS A 243 -11.28 -3.34 8.89
N ILE A 244 -10.64 -3.79 7.81
CA ILE A 244 -9.37 -4.54 7.86
C ILE A 244 -8.22 -3.61 8.29
N THR A 245 -8.15 -2.42 7.70
CA THR A 245 -7.03 -1.47 7.88
C THR A 245 -7.19 -0.53 9.07
N LYS A 246 -8.42 -0.39 9.60
CA LYS A 246 -8.80 0.63 10.59
C LYS A 246 -8.62 2.08 10.11
N LEU A 247 -8.60 2.28 8.79
CA LEU A 247 -8.55 3.60 8.16
C LEU A 247 -9.89 3.91 7.47
N PRO A 248 -10.30 5.18 7.35
CA PRO A 248 -11.63 5.58 6.90
C PRO A 248 -11.78 5.54 5.36
N PHE A 249 -11.41 4.42 4.74
CA PHE A 249 -11.59 4.21 3.31
C PHE A 249 -13.07 4.22 2.91
N LYS A 250 -13.33 4.74 1.71
CA LYS A 250 -14.68 4.84 1.12
C LYS A 250 -14.62 4.69 -0.39
N THR A 251 -15.76 4.39 -1.01
CA THR A 251 -15.85 4.31 -2.47
C THR A 251 -15.63 5.69 -3.09
N ALA A 252 -14.87 5.78 -4.19
CA ALA A 252 -14.69 7.05 -4.89
C ALA A 252 -16.02 7.53 -5.49
N PRO A 253 -16.37 8.83 -5.35
CA PRO A 253 -17.64 9.36 -5.84
C PRO A 253 -17.71 9.38 -7.38
N ASN A 254 -16.57 9.44 -8.06
CA ASN A 254 -16.48 9.37 -9.52
C ASN A 254 -15.43 8.33 -9.90
N LYS A 255 -15.88 7.23 -10.53
CA LYS A 255 -14.98 6.14 -10.95
C LYS A 255 -14.20 6.45 -12.22
N PHE A 256 -14.64 7.40 -13.04
CA PHE A 256 -13.90 7.81 -14.23
C PHE A 256 -12.65 8.59 -13.85
N GLU A 257 -12.78 9.54 -12.92
CA GLU A 257 -11.63 10.29 -12.38
C GLU A 257 -10.64 9.35 -11.69
N ALA A 258 -11.11 8.46 -10.81
CA ALA A 258 -10.27 7.52 -10.08
C ALA A 258 -9.50 6.50 -10.95
N LEU A 259 -9.88 6.37 -12.24
CA LEU A 259 -9.22 5.49 -13.21
C LEU A 259 -8.39 6.26 -14.24
N ALA A 260 -8.87 7.44 -14.67
CA ALA A 260 -8.24 8.21 -15.73
C ALA A 260 -7.09 9.08 -15.22
N ALA A 261 -7.07 9.39 -13.93
CA ALA A 261 -6.07 10.23 -13.30
C ALA A 261 -5.63 9.66 -11.94
N HIS A 262 -4.48 10.16 -11.46
CA HIS A 262 -3.94 9.85 -10.14
C HIS A 262 -3.60 11.13 -9.38
N ASP A 263 -4.46 12.13 -9.49
CA ASP A 263 -4.24 13.48 -8.93
C ASP A 263 -4.11 13.44 -7.41
N ALA A 264 -4.83 12.54 -6.73
CA ALA A 264 -4.70 12.32 -5.30
C ALA A 264 -3.29 11.82 -4.89
N ILE A 265 -2.64 11.02 -5.74
CA ILE A 265 -1.27 10.56 -5.52
C ILE A 265 -0.28 11.70 -5.78
N VAL A 266 -0.52 12.50 -6.82
CA VAL A 266 0.28 13.70 -7.13
C VAL A 266 0.20 14.72 -6.00
N GLU A 267 -0.98 14.96 -5.44
CA GLU A 267 -1.16 15.87 -4.30
C GLU A 267 -0.44 15.37 -3.04
N ALA A 268 -0.37 14.06 -2.84
CA ALA A 268 0.25 13.45 -1.67
C ALA A 268 1.78 13.39 -1.70
N HIS A 269 2.39 13.40 -2.89
CA HIS A 269 3.84 13.26 -3.10
C HIS A 269 4.58 14.59 -2.96
#